data_AF-A0A8U0UKZ0-F1
#
_entry.id   AF-A0A8U0UKZ0-F1
#
_cell.length_a   1.000
_cell.length_b   1.000
_cell.length_c   1.000
_cell.angle_alpha   90.00
_cell.angle_beta   90.00
_cell.angle_gamma   90.00
#
_symmetry.space_group_name_H-M   'P 1'
#
loop_
_entity.id
_entity.type
_entity.pdbx_description
1 polymer ?
#
loop_
_entity_poly.entity_id
_entity_poly.type
_entity_poly.pdbx_seq_one_letter_code
_entity_poly.pdbx_strand_id
1 'polypeptide(L)'
;MTQDQPWLAVQEALRKCFPVVEEQQGLWQSTLGDCQPLLASLSNLAEQLQAAQNLRFEDVPPLRAFPDLKERLRRKQLAAGDTVLDKLGERLATLLKVRDTVSRHVEQVFEIYEQHADSIGIDAVLQASVLSPSVADMLEWLQDIERHYRHSKLPKEKVPPVLGPVGRLGKYPSFA
;
A
#
# COMPACT_ATOMS: atom_id res chain seq x y z
N MET A 1 -41.60 -18.29 -10.88
CA MET A 1 -40.15 -18.52 -11.06
C MET A 1 -39.37 -17.22 -10.81
N THR A 2 -39.54 -16.60 -9.63
CA THR A 2 -39.01 -15.24 -9.34
C THR A 2 -38.25 -15.15 -8.01
N GLN A 3 -38.17 -16.25 -7.24
CA GLN A 3 -37.51 -16.28 -5.93
C GLN A 3 -35.97 -16.41 -5.99
N ASP A 4 -35.40 -16.83 -7.12
CA ASP A 4 -33.95 -17.08 -7.22
C ASP A 4 -33.13 -15.84 -7.62
N GLN A 5 -33.76 -14.77 -8.11
CA GLN A 5 -33.07 -13.57 -8.61
C GLN A 5 -32.23 -12.85 -7.53
N PRO A 6 -32.73 -12.63 -6.30
CA PRO A 6 -31.96 -11.97 -5.24
C PRO A 6 -30.73 -12.79 -4.81
N TRP A 7 -30.91 -14.11 -4.72
CA TRP A 7 -29.85 -15.04 -4.36
C TRP A 7 -28.75 -15.11 -5.42
N LEU A 8 -29.13 -15.21 -6.70
CA LEU A 8 -28.20 -15.22 -7.83
C LEU A 8 -27.37 -13.92 -7.91
N ALA A 9 -27.96 -12.77 -7.58
CA ALA A 9 -27.26 -11.49 -7.56
C ALA A 9 -26.12 -11.47 -6.53
N VAL A 10 -26.37 -11.95 -5.30
CA VAL A 10 -25.35 -12.05 -4.25
C VAL A 10 -24.26 -13.04 -4.64
N GLN A 11 -24.63 -14.22 -5.16
CA GLN A 11 -23.66 -15.21 -5.63
C GLN A 11 -22.79 -14.66 -6.76
N GLU A 12 -23.36 -13.92 -7.70
CA GLU A 12 -22.62 -13.33 -8.81
C GLU A 12 -21.68 -12.21 -8.33
N ALA A 13 -22.12 -11.39 -7.36
CA ALA A 13 -21.28 -10.38 -6.73
C ALA A 13 -20.06 -11.00 -6.04
N LEU A 14 -20.27 -12.04 -5.23
CA LEU A 14 -19.21 -12.80 -4.58
C LEU A 14 -18.24 -13.42 -5.59
N ARG A 15 -18.78 -14.10 -6.62
CA ARG A 15 -18.00 -14.72 -7.70
C ARG A 15 -17.11 -13.73 -8.45
N LYS A 16 -17.55 -12.48 -8.58
CA LYS A 16 -16.76 -11.40 -9.20
C LYS A 16 -15.76 -10.77 -8.23
N CYS A 17 -16.09 -10.70 -6.94
CA CYS A 17 -15.26 -10.05 -5.93
C CYS A 17 -13.99 -10.86 -5.62
N PHE A 18 -14.10 -12.17 -5.36
CA PHE A 18 -12.96 -12.97 -4.92
C PHE A 18 -11.76 -12.98 -5.88
N PRO A 19 -11.94 -13.14 -7.21
CA PRO A 19 -10.82 -13.07 -8.15
C PRO A 19 -10.12 -11.70 -8.14
N VAL A 20 -10.87 -10.61 -7.97
CA VAL A 20 -10.30 -9.26 -7.87
C VAL A 20 -9.47 -9.15 -6.58
N VAL A 21 -10.01 -9.62 -5.46
CA VAL A 21 -9.29 -9.62 -4.17
C VAL A 21 -8.00 -10.44 -4.25
N GLU A 22 -8.04 -11.60 -4.92
CA GLU A 22 -6.85 -12.45 -5.14
C GLU A 22 -5.79 -11.74 -6.00
N GLU A 23 -6.20 -11.12 -7.10
CA GLU A 23 -5.30 -10.33 -7.95
C GLU A 23 -4.68 -9.16 -7.17
N GLN A 24 -5.49 -8.44 -6.40
CA GLN A 24 -5.05 -7.34 -5.54
C GLN A 24 -4.06 -7.81 -4.47
N GLN A 25 -4.28 -9.00 -3.89
CA GLN A 25 -3.34 -9.61 -2.94
C GLN A 25 -1.98 -9.91 -3.59
N GLY A 26 -1.98 -10.43 -4.83
CA GLY A 26 -0.75 -10.66 -5.58
C GLY A 26 0.02 -9.36 -5.84
N LEU A 27 -0.68 -8.30 -6.25
CA LEU A 27 -0.10 -6.97 -6.46
C LEU A 27 0.43 -6.36 -5.15
N TRP A 28 -0.29 -6.54 -4.04
CA TRP A 28 0.14 -6.10 -2.73
C TRP A 28 1.47 -6.75 -2.32
N GLN A 29 1.57 -8.07 -2.42
CA GLN A 29 2.76 -8.82 -2.05
C GLN A 29 3.97 -8.46 -2.92
N SER A 30 3.78 -8.35 -4.24
CA SER A 30 4.88 -7.95 -5.13
C SER A 30 5.35 -6.52 -4.85
N THR A 31 4.41 -5.59 -4.63
CA THR A 31 4.73 -4.19 -4.31
C THR A 31 5.46 -4.06 -2.97
N LEU A 32 5.09 -4.85 -1.95
CA LEU A 32 5.84 -4.92 -0.70
C LEU A 32 7.25 -5.49 -0.90
N GLY A 33 7.38 -6.52 -1.75
CA GLY A 33 8.69 -7.06 -2.16
C GLY A 33 9.57 -6.00 -2.81
N ASP A 34 9.01 -5.18 -3.69
CA ASP A 34 9.71 -4.07 -4.35
C ASP A 34 10.12 -2.95 -3.39
N CYS A 35 9.44 -2.78 -2.25
CA CYS A 35 9.81 -1.79 -1.24
C CYS A 35 11.08 -2.18 -0.49
N GLN A 36 11.33 -3.47 -0.27
CA GLN A 36 12.46 -3.96 0.51
C GLN A 36 13.84 -3.47 0.00
N PRO A 37 14.19 -3.61 -1.30
CA PRO A 37 15.46 -3.10 -1.81
C PRO A 37 15.56 -1.57 -1.75
N LEU A 38 14.44 -0.85 -1.87
CA LEU A 38 14.42 0.61 -1.77
C LEU A 38 14.70 1.07 -0.32
N LEU A 39 14.10 0.40 0.67
CA LEU A 39 14.37 0.65 2.09
C LEU A 39 15.83 0.33 2.45
N ALA A 40 16.38 -0.77 1.93
CA ALA A 40 17.78 -1.11 2.10
C ALA A 40 18.70 -0.03 1.47
N SER A 41 18.34 0.47 0.28
CA SER A 41 19.07 1.56 -0.37
C SER A 41 19.07 2.84 0.46
N LEU A 42 17.93 3.22 1.06
CA LEU A 42 17.84 4.37 1.96
C LEU A 42 18.68 4.19 3.23
N SER A 43 18.64 3.02 3.86
CA SER A 43 19.46 2.71 5.04
C SER A 43 20.94 2.89 4.72
N ASN A 44 21.40 2.31 3.61
CA ASN A 44 22.78 2.44 3.16
C ASN A 44 23.14 3.90 2.85
N LEU A 45 22.27 4.68 2.20
CA LEU A 45 22.52 6.10 1.96
C LEU A 45 22.63 6.90 3.26
N ALA A 46 21.79 6.61 4.26
CA ALA A 46 21.85 7.23 5.58
C ALA A 46 23.17 6.92 6.30
N GLU A 47 23.62 5.66 6.26
CA GLU A 47 24.92 5.25 6.79
C GLU A 47 26.08 5.98 6.10
N GLN A 48 26.04 6.07 4.76
CA GLN A 48 27.06 6.77 3.99
C GLN A 48 27.09 8.28 4.29
N LEU A 49 25.92 8.92 4.45
CA LEU A 49 25.82 10.32 4.85
C LEU A 49 26.39 10.53 6.25
N GLN A 50 26.12 9.63 7.19
CA GLN A 50 26.66 9.70 8.54
C GLN A 50 28.18 9.52 8.55
N ALA A 51 28.70 8.53 7.82
CA ALA A 51 30.13 8.28 7.70
C ALA A 51 30.87 9.48 7.09
N ALA A 52 30.31 10.07 6.02
CA ALA A 52 30.86 11.26 5.38
C ALA A 52 30.80 12.51 6.30
N GLN A 53 29.81 12.60 7.19
CA GLN A 53 29.76 13.69 8.17
C GLN A 53 30.84 13.56 9.23
N ASN A 54 31.05 12.34 9.74
CA ASN A 54 32.01 12.03 10.79
C ASN A 54 33.48 12.10 10.32
N LEU A 55 33.73 11.95 9.02
CA LEU A 55 35.07 12.06 8.45
C LEU A 55 35.55 13.51 8.41
N ARG A 56 36.76 13.74 8.93
CA ARG A 56 37.55 14.94 8.69
C ARG A 56 38.34 14.75 7.40
N PHE A 57 37.80 15.25 6.29
CA PHE A 57 38.42 15.10 4.96
C PHE A 57 39.83 15.72 4.90
N GLU A 58 40.09 16.72 5.73
CA GLU A 58 41.39 17.37 5.91
C GLU A 58 42.45 16.42 6.50
N ASP A 59 42.04 15.41 7.26
CA ASP A 59 42.95 14.43 7.86
C ASP A 59 43.34 13.32 6.87
N VAL A 60 42.72 13.29 5.69
CA VAL A 60 42.96 12.28 4.64
C VAL A 60 43.74 12.90 3.48
N PRO A 61 45.07 12.66 3.36
CA PRO A 61 45.92 13.40 2.42
C PRO A 61 45.46 13.37 0.95
N PRO A 62 44.96 12.25 0.39
CA PRO A 62 44.41 12.24 -0.97
C PRO A 62 43.16 13.11 -1.18
N LEU A 63 42.36 13.35 -0.14
CA LEU A 63 41.10 14.09 -0.23
C LEU A 63 41.30 15.61 -0.08
N ARG A 64 42.44 16.06 0.47
CA ARG A 64 42.77 17.50 0.63
C ARG A 64 42.79 18.26 -0.68
N ALA A 65 43.15 17.60 -1.78
CA ALA A 65 43.14 18.21 -3.12
C ALA A 65 41.72 18.57 -3.62
N PHE A 66 40.67 18.14 -2.92
CA PHE A 66 39.27 18.31 -3.31
C PHE A 66 38.45 18.97 -2.17
N PRO A 67 38.63 20.27 -1.93
CA PRO A 67 38.00 20.97 -0.79
C PRO A 67 36.46 21.01 -0.87
N ASP A 68 35.90 20.89 -2.07
CA ASP A 68 34.45 20.86 -2.35
C ASP A 68 33.84 19.44 -2.28
N LEU A 69 34.66 18.40 -2.10
CA LEU A 69 34.23 17.01 -2.19
C LEU A 69 33.16 16.66 -1.17
N LYS A 70 33.32 17.09 0.09
CA LYS A 70 32.36 16.79 1.16
C LYS A 70 30.97 17.31 0.82
N GLU A 71 30.89 18.55 0.37
CA GLU A 71 29.62 19.18 0.02
C GLU A 71 29.02 18.61 -1.27
N ARG A 72 29.86 18.28 -2.27
CA ARG A 72 29.39 17.61 -3.50
C ARG A 72 28.91 16.20 -3.25
N LEU A 73 29.59 15.44 -2.39
CA LEU A 73 29.18 14.10 -1.97
C LEU A 73 27.84 14.16 -1.24
N ARG A 74 27.69 15.08 -0.29
CA ARG A 74 26.42 15.33 0.40
C ARG A 74 25.30 15.61 -0.59
N ARG A 75 25.47 16.56 -1.50
CA ARG A 75 24.45 16.89 -2.51
C ARG A 75 24.08 15.70 -3.39
N LYS A 76 25.06 14.90 -3.83
CA LYS A 76 24.82 13.69 -4.61
C LYS A 76 24.05 12.63 -3.82
N GLN A 77 24.42 12.40 -2.56
CA GLN A 77 23.74 11.42 -1.69
C GLN A 77 22.30 11.84 -1.37
N LEU A 78 22.06 13.13 -1.14
CA LEU A 78 20.70 13.65 -0.95
C LEU A 78 19.86 13.46 -2.20
N ALA A 79 20.37 13.83 -3.39
CA ALA A 79 19.65 13.62 -4.65
C ALA A 79 19.36 12.14 -4.94
N ALA A 80 20.28 11.24 -4.58
CA ALA A 80 20.05 9.80 -4.65
C ALA A 80 18.95 9.36 -3.68
N GLY A 81 18.95 9.90 -2.45
CA GLY A 81 17.89 9.66 -1.46
C GLY A 81 16.52 10.11 -1.96
N ASP A 82 16.42 11.31 -2.53
CA ASP A 82 15.19 11.85 -3.13
C ASP A 82 14.65 10.91 -4.21
N THR A 83 15.53 10.42 -5.10
CA THR A 83 15.15 9.46 -6.15
C THR A 83 14.60 8.15 -5.59
N VAL A 84 15.14 7.65 -4.48
CA VAL A 84 14.65 6.42 -3.83
C VAL A 84 13.33 6.68 -3.11
N LEU A 85 13.18 7.84 -2.48
CA LEU A 85 11.93 8.27 -1.83
C LEU A 85 10.79 8.44 -2.83
N ASP A 86 11.05 9.01 -4.01
CA ASP A 86 10.06 9.11 -5.09
C ASP A 86 9.54 7.73 -5.49
N LYS A 87 10.44 6.77 -5.69
CA LYS A 87 10.08 5.37 -6.00
C LYS A 87 9.28 4.71 -4.88
N LEU A 88 9.64 4.94 -3.62
CA LEU A 88 8.85 4.46 -2.48
C LEU A 88 7.47 5.10 -2.43
N GLY A 89 7.36 6.39 -2.79
CA GLY A 89 6.10 7.09 -2.94
C GLY A 89 5.19 6.44 -3.98
N GLU A 90 5.73 6.08 -5.15
CA GLU A 90 4.98 5.33 -6.17
C GLU A 90 4.49 3.98 -5.65
N ARG A 91 5.33 3.22 -4.93
CA ARG A 91 4.93 1.93 -4.36
C ARG A 91 3.86 2.08 -3.28
N LEU A 92 3.98 3.10 -2.43
CA LEU A 92 2.95 3.44 -1.45
C LEU A 92 1.62 3.78 -2.14
N ALA A 93 1.64 4.57 -3.22
CA ALA A 93 0.45 4.89 -3.99
C ALA A 93 -0.23 3.63 -4.56
N THR A 94 0.56 2.68 -5.06
CA THR A 94 0.05 1.37 -5.49
C THR A 94 -0.59 0.59 -4.35
N LEU A 95 0.04 0.52 -3.17
CA LEU A 95 -0.52 -0.17 -2.00
C LEU A 95 -1.82 0.47 -1.51
N LEU A 96 -1.90 1.81 -1.51
CA LEU A 96 -3.13 2.54 -1.18
C LEU A 96 -4.24 2.24 -2.20
N LYS A 97 -3.90 2.21 -3.50
CA LYS A 97 -4.85 1.84 -4.56
C LYS A 97 -5.38 0.41 -4.39
N VAL A 98 -4.53 -0.54 -4.01
CA VAL A 98 -4.95 -1.91 -3.70
C VAL A 98 -5.97 -1.91 -2.56
N ARG A 99 -5.66 -1.25 -1.44
CA ARG A 99 -6.59 -1.11 -0.30
C ARG A 99 -7.94 -0.55 -0.75
N ASP A 100 -7.92 0.57 -1.47
CA ASP A 100 -9.15 1.26 -1.89
C ASP A 100 -9.96 0.41 -2.87
N THR A 101 -9.29 -0.34 -3.75
CA THR A 101 -9.93 -1.26 -4.69
C THR A 101 -10.61 -2.41 -3.95
N VAL A 102 -9.92 -3.05 -3.00
CA VAL A 102 -10.50 -4.14 -2.19
C VAL A 102 -11.68 -3.62 -1.37
N SER A 103 -11.54 -2.50 -0.67
CA SER A 103 -12.64 -1.89 0.10
C SER A 103 -13.87 -1.64 -0.77
N ARG A 104 -13.71 -1.02 -1.95
CA ARG A 104 -14.83 -0.78 -2.86
C ARG A 104 -15.52 -2.07 -3.31
N HIS A 105 -14.76 -3.11 -3.62
CA HIS A 105 -15.34 -4.39 -4.04
C HIS A 105 -16.09 -5.11 -2.91
N VAL A 106 -15.55 -5.06 -1.69
CA VAL A 106 -16.21 -5.60 -0.50
C VAL A 106 -17.49 -4.81 -0.22
N GLU A 107 -17.43 -3.48 -0.19
CA GLU A 107 -18.60 -2.60 -0.01
C GLU A 107 -19.71 -2.92 -1.03
N GLN A 108 -19.38 -3.08 -2.32
CA GLN A 108 -20.34 -3.44 -3.36
C GLN A 108 -21.04 -4.78 -3.09
N VAL A 109 -20.32 -5.79 -2.60
CA VAL A 109 -20.92 -7.08 -2.24
C VAL A 109 -21.89 -6.92 -1.06
N PHE A 110 -21.50 -6.16 -0.04
CA PHE A 110 -22.33 -5.89 1.12
C PHE A 110 -23.58 -5.09 0.77
N GLU A 111 -23.47 -4.07 -0.09
CA GLU A 111 -24.64 -3.32 -0.59
C GLU A 111 -25.64 -4.23 -1.31
N ILE A 112 -25.17 -5.13 -2.17
CA ILE A 112 -26.04 -6.08 -2.89
C ILE A 112 -26.69 -7.08 -1.92
N TYR A 113 -25.92 -7.56 -0.94
CA TYR A 113 -26.45 -8.44 0.09
C TYR A 113 -27.53 -7.76 0.93
N GLU A 114 -27.27 -6.54 1.42
CA GLU A 114 -28.21 -5.77 2.24
C GLU A 114 -29.52 -5.46 1.48
N GLN A 115 -29.44 -5.16 0.17
CA GLN A 115 -30.62 -4.96 -0.68
C GLN A 115 -31.51 -6.20 -0.79
N HIS A 116 -30.97 -7.39 -0.55
CA HIS A 116 -31.65 -8.66 -0.74
C HIS A 116 -31.82 -9.48 0.55
N ALA A 117 -31.30 -9.01 1.67
CA ALA A 117 -31.23 -9.75 2.94
C ALA A 117 -32.61 -10.24 3.41
N ASP A 118 -33.63 -9.37 3.36
CA ASP A 118 -35.00 -9.69 3.76
C ASP A 118 -35.65 -10.78 2.89
N SER A 119 -35.17 -10.96 1.65
CA SER A 119 -35.73 -11.89 0.68
C SER A 119 -35.06 -13.26 0.66
N ILE A 120 -33.78 -13.34 1.02
CA ILE A 120 -32.98 -14.58 0.97
C ILE A 120 -33.23 -15.44 2.22
N GLY A 121 -33.44 -14.80 3.38
CA GLY A 121 -33.64 -15.49 4.65
C GLY A 121 -32.36 -16.11 5.23
N ILE A 122 -32.28 -16.19 6.55
CA ILE A 122 -31.05 -16.59 7.26
C ILE A 122 -30.64 -18.02 6.93
N ASP A 123 -31.60 -18.95 6.83
CA ASP A 123 -31.31 -20.36 6.57
C ASP A 123 -30.57 -20.55 5.23
N ALA A 124 -30.98 -19.83 4.18
CA ALA A 124 -30.36 -19.93 2.86
C ALA A 124 -28.93 -19.39 2.86
N VAL A 125 -28.66 -18.30 3.58
CA VAL A 125 -27.31 -17.70 3.69
C VAL A 125 -26.32 -18.64 4.38
N LEU A 126 -26.80 -19.45 5.33
CA LEU A 126 -26.01 -20.43 6.07
C LEU A 126 -25.84 -21.77 5.35
N GLN A 127 -26.54 -22.02 4.23
CA GLN A 127 -26.41 -23.27 3.50
C GLN A 127 -25.08 -23.33 2.74
N ALA A 128 -24.18 -24.20 3.22
CA ALA A 128 -23.02 -24.63 2.47
C ALA A 128 -23.38 -25.78 1.50
N SER A 129 -22.60 -25.91 0.42
CA SER A 129 -22.67 -27.03 -0.51
C SER A 129 -21.40 -27.87 -0.45
N VAL A 130 -21.42 -29.04 -1.08
CA VAL A 130 -20.21 -29.88 -1.21
C VAL A 130 -19.10 -29.17 -2.01
N LEU A 131 -19.47 -28.24 -2.88
CA LEU A 131 -18.56 -27.58 -3.82
C LEU A 131 -18.26 -26.12 -3.46
N SER A 132 -18.96 -25.55 -2.47
CA SER A 132 -18.83 -24.15 -2.10
C SER A 132 -19.17 -23.91 -0.62
N PRO A 133 -18.45 -23.02 0.06
CA PRO A 133 -18.82 -22.56 1.40
C PRO A 133 -20.16 -21.81 1.37
N SER A 134 -20.71 -21.52 2.55
CA SER A 134 -21.94 -20.74 2.66
C SER A 134 -21.71 -19.28 2.27
N VAL A 135 -22.78 -18.54 1.97
CA VAL A 135 -22.67 -17.09 1.73
C VAL A 135 -22.22 -16.36 2.99
N ALA A 136 -22.65 -16.82 4.18
CA ALA A 136 -22.17 -16.27 5.45
C ALA A 136 -20.64 -16.38 5.58
N ASP A 137 -20.08 -17.56 5.33
CA ASP A 137 -18.61 -17.78 5.42
C ASP A 137 -17.88 -16.88 4.43
N MET A 138 -18.37 -16.77 3.19
CA MET A 138 -17.76 -15.93 2.17
C MET A 138 -17.78 -14.44 2.55
N LEU A 139 -18.89 -13.96 3.11
CA LEU A 139 -19.02 -12.58 3.58
C LEU A 139 -18.10 -12.31 4.79
N GLU A 140 -17.98 -13.26 5.71
CA GLU A 140 -17.04 -13.19 6.84
C GLU A 140 -15.61 -13.07 6.32
N TRP A 141 -15.20 -13.90 5.35
CA TRP A 141 -13.87 -13.84 4.75
C TRP A 141 -13.60 -12.48 4.10
N LEU A 142 -14.58 -11.89 3.40
CA LEU A 142 -14.43 -10.57 2.82
C LEU A 142 -14.25 -9.47 3.89
N GLN A 143 -14.97 -9.56 5.02
CA GLN A 143 -14.76 -8.63 6.14
C GLN A 143 -13.39 -8.79 6.78
N ASP A 144 -12.91 -10.02 6.95
CA ASP A 144 -11.57 -10.29 7.49
C ASP A 144 -10.48 -9.75 6.58
N ILE A 145 -10.64 -9.92 5.27
CA ILE A 145 -9.75 -9.33 4.26
C ILE A 145 -9.79 -7.80 4.34
N GLU A 146 -10.98 -7.20 4.39
CA GLU A 146 -11.11 -5.75 4.52
C GLU A 146 -10.44 -5.23 5.80
N ARG A 147 -10.63 -5.92 6.92
CA ARG A 147 -10.01 -5.61 8.20
C ARG A 147 -8.48 -5.69 8.10
N HIS A 148 -7.94 -6.69 7.40
CA HIS A 148 -6.51 -6.80 7.14
C HIS A 148 -5.96 -5.56 6.43
N TYR A 149 -6.61 -5.13 5.34
CA TYR A 149 -6.17 -3.96 4.58
C TYR A 149 -6.36 -2.64 5.34
N ARG A 150 -7.42 -2.48 6.14
CA ARG A 150 -7.63 -1.30 7.00
C ARG A 150 -6.62 -1.19 8.13
N HIS A 151 -6.22 -2.31 8.72
CA HIS A 151 -5.26 -2.35 9.83
C HIS A 151 -3.80 -2.36 9.38
N SER A 152 -3.56 -2.55 8.09
CA SER A 152 -2.22 -2.39 7.51
C SER A 152 -1.78 -0.93 7.67
N LYS A 153 -0.72 -0.71 8.47
CA LYS A 153 -0.20 0.61 8.81
C LYS A 153 0.55 1.22 7.62
N LEU A 154 -0.18 1.60 6.59
CA LEU A 154 0.34 2.44 5.52
C LEU A 154 0.29 3.90 5.98
N PRO A 155 1.37 4.68 5.76
CA PRO A 155 1.27 6.13 5.89
C PRO A 155 0.09 6.60 5.02
N LYS A 156 -0.86 7.32 5.64
CA LYS A 156 -1.75 8.16 4.84
C LYS A 156 -0.84 9.10 4.06
N GLU A 157 -1.21 9.44 2.82
CA GLU A 157 -0.46 10.23 1.79
C GLU A 157 0.25 11.53 2.27
N LYS A 158 0.15 11.88 3.56
CA LYS A 158 1.07 12.79 4.23
C LYS A 158 2.43 12.12 4.42
N VAL A 159 3.36 12.47 3.53
CA VAL A 159 4.81 12.31 3.71
C VAL A 159 5.17 12.63 5.18
N PRO A 160 5.79 11.68 5.93
CA PRO A 160 6.09 11.89 7.33
C PRO A 160 7.05 13.09 7.52
N PRO A 161 6.79 13.98 8.49
CA PRO A 161 7.56 15.21 8.72
C PRO A 161 9.01 14.98 9.17
N VAL A 162 9.41 13.73 9.43
CA VAL A 162 10.79 13.33 9.76
C VAL A 162 11.78 13.59 8.62
N LEU A 163 11.31 13.78 7.38
CA LEU A 163 12.15 14.13 6.23
C LEU A 163 12.21 15.64 5.95
N GLY A 164 11.57 16.47 6.78
CA GLY A 164 11.49 17.92 6.62
C GLY A 164 12.80 18.71 6.50
N PRO A 165 13.96 18.27 7.04
CA PRO A 165 15.21 18.99 6.82
C PRO A 165 16.02 18.47 5.62
N VAL A 166 15.58 17.42 4.94
CA VAL A 166 16.25 16.91 3.74
C VAL A 166 15.53 17.45 2.51
N GLY A 167 15.94 18.65 2.08
CA GLY A 167 15.77 19.10 0.70
C GLY A 167 14.33 19.35 0.19
N ARG A 168 13.80 20.55 0.49
CA ARG A 168 12.72 21.25 -0.25
C ARG A 168 11.38 20.53 -0.47
N LEU A 169 10.42 20.86 0.40
CA LEU A 169 9.03 21.17 0.00
C LEU A 169 8.53 22.43 0.73
N GLY A 170 9.28 23.52 0.58
CA GLY A 170 8.71 24.87 0.67
C GLY A 170 8.55 25.37 -0.76
N LYS A 171 7.33 25.35 -1.28
CA LYS A 171 6.80 25.98 -2.52
C LYS A 171 5.92 25.01 -3.33
N TYR A 172 4.70 24.74 -2.85
CA TYR A 172 3.51 24.71 -3.71
C TYR A 172 2.33 25.21 -2.87
N PRO A 173 1.65 26.30 -3.27
CA PRO A 173 0.46 26.77 -2.57
C PRO A 173 -0.69 25.80 -2.79
N SER A 174 -1.49 25.68 -1.74
CA SER A 174 -2.78 24.99 -1.66
C SER A 174 -3.62 25.19 -2.93
N PHE A 175 -4.08 24.11 -3.55
CA PHE A 175 -5.27 24.17 -4.41
C PHE A 175 -6.49 23.91 -3.53
N ALA A 176 -7.26 24.98 -3.35
CA ALA A 176 -8.71 24.90 -3.25
C ALA A 176 -9.28 24.66 -4.66
#